data_AF-A0A7W0MN31-F1
#
_entry.id   AF-A0A7W0MN31-F1
#
_cell.length_a   1.000
_cell.length_b   1.000
_cell.length_c   1.000
_cell.angle_alpha   90.00
_cell.angle_beta   90.00
_cell.angle_gamma   90.00
#
_symmetry.space_group_name_H-M   'P 1'
#
loop_
_entity.id
_entity.type
_entity.pdbx_description
1 polymer ?
#
loop_
_entity_poly.entity_id
_entity_poly.type
_entity_poly.pdbx_seq_one_letter_code
_entity_poly.pdbx_strand_id
1 'polypeptide(L)'
;SAIDTRFFDHAKSEMGGIGKAPGPQYAPEVVADAILYAAAHPKRDFPVGASAVIGPIAEQLAPGAVDRTATALRLEDLVDFGHQPTAHSVSEVPDEGEERSRFGHGRRYSLSTSAQIHPGIATVVTAAGLAVASGLVMTALLAAGVLDRRGRDAGSR
;
A
#
# COMPACT_ATOMS: atom_id res chain seq x y z
N SER A 1 1.99 3.09 0.27
CA SER A 1 2.36 2.41 -0.99
C SER A 1 3.72 2.88 -1.41
N ALA A 2 4.54 1.99 -1.95
CA ALA A 2 5.79 2.37 -2.58
C ALA A 2 5.65 2.36 -4.10
N ILE A 3 6.48 3.14 -4.79
CA ILE A 3 6.62 3.13 -6.24
C ILE A 3 7.99 2.52 -6.55
N ASP A 4 8.04 1.68 -7.57
CA ASP A 4 9.25 1.01 -8.09
C ASP A 4 10.13 2.02 -8.83
N THR A 5 10.60 3.03 -8.10
CA THR A 5 11.62 3.96 -8.55
C THR A 5 12.96 3.54 -7.97
N ARG A 6 14.05 3.83 -8.68
CA ARG A 6 15.44 3.56 -8.24
C ARG A 6 15.88 4.38 -7.01
N PHE A 7 14.95 5.01 -6.29
CA PHE A 7 15.25 5.81 -5.11
C PHE A 7 16.17 5.07 -4.13
N PHE A 8 15.84 3.82 -3.82
CA PHE A 8 16.61 3.01 -2.89
C PHE A 8 17.98 2.57 -3.43
N ASP A 9 18.11 2.40 -4.74
CA ASP A 9 19.36 2.00 -5.38
C ASP A 9 20.41 3.11 -5.33
N HIS A 10 19.95 4.36 -5.25
CA HIS A 10 20.82 5.54 -5.16
C HIS A 10 20.89 6.14 -3.75
N ALA A 11 20.01 5.76 -2.83
CA ALA A 11 20.03 6.30 -1.48
C ALA A 11 21.19 5.70 -0.67
N LYS A 12 22.11 6.56 -0.22
CA LYS A 12 23.12 6.15 0.77
C LYS A 12 22.43 5.68 2.05
N SER A 13 22.84 4.52 2.56
CA SER A 13 22.31 3.93 3.79
C SER A 13 23.45 3.65 4.77
N GLU A 14 23.30 4.14 6.00
CA GLU A 14 24.23 3.89 7.12
C GLU A 14 23.88 2.61 7.89
N MET A 15 22.82 1.89 7.47
CA MET A 15 22.34 0.69 8.16
C MET A 15 23.11 -0.58 7.77
N GLY A 16 24.21 -0.48 7.01
CA GLY A 16 25.00 -1.63 6.57
C GLY A 16 24.38 -2.45 5.42
N GLY A 17 23.35 -1.92 4.76
CA GLY A 17 22.67 -2.51 3.61
C GLY A 17 21.83 -1.48 2.86
N ILE A 18 21.28 -1.84 1.70
CA ILE A 18 20.44 -0.94 0.90
C ILE A 18 19.03 -0.91 1.50
N GLY A 19 18.41 0.28 1.59
CA GLY A 19 17.00 0.36 1.98
C GLY A 19 16.09 -0.30 0.93
N LYS A 20 14.91 -0.77 1.31
CA LYS A 20 13.89 -1.21 0.35
C LYS A 20 12.52 -0.78 0.83
N ALA A 21 11.63 -0.57 -0.12
CA ALA A 21 10.29 -0.12 0.16
C ALA A 21 9.44 -1.26 0.76
N PRO A 22 8.72 -1.04 1.88
CA PRO A 22 7.81 -2.02 2.42
C PRO A 22 6.54 -2.16 1.57
N GLY A 23 6.11 -3.40 1.38
CA GLY A 23 4.86 -3.74 0.69
C GLY A 23 4.95 -3.78 -0.83
N PRO A 24 3.83 -4.04 -1.52
CA PRO A 24 3.81 -4.11 -2.98
C PRO A 24 4.15 -2.76 -3.60
N GLN A 25 5.16 -2.75 -4.45
CA GLN A 25 5.60 -1.58 -5.21
C GLN A 25 4.72 -1.46 -6.47
N TYR A 26 4.37 -0.25 -6.87
CA TYR A 26 3.67 0.02 -8.14
C TYR A 26 4.65 0.48 -9.21
N ALA A 27 4.38 0.13 -10.46
CA ALA A 27 5.21 0.57 -11.57
C ALA A 27 5.09 2.11 -11.75
N PRO A 28 6.17 2.81 -12.13
CA PRO A 28 6.18 4.27 -12.28
C PRO A 28 5.13 4.79 -13.27
N GLU A 29 4.76 3.99 -14.27
CA GLU A 29 3.73 4.30 -15.26
C GLU A 29 2.36 4.59 -14.61
N VAL A 30 2.04 3.95 -13.47
CA VAL A 30 0.80 4.20 -12.73
C VAL A 30 0.74 5.64 -12.19
N VAL A 31 1.89 6.18 -11.79
CA VAL A 31 1.99 7.56 -11.30
C VAL A 31 2.00 8.53 -12.47
N ALA A 32 2.66 8.18 -13.58
CA ALA A 32 2.68 8.99 -14.80
C ALA A 32 1.26 9.21 -15.35
N ASP A 33 0.46 8.14 -15.45
CA ASP A 33 -0.95 8.23 -15.88
C ASP A 33 -1.79 9.13 -14.95
N ALA A 34 -1.55 9.02 -13.64
CA ALA A 34 -2.24 9.85 -12.64
C ALA A 34 -1.88 11.33 -12.79
N ILE A 35 -0.61 11.65 -13.01
CA ILE A 35 -0.14 13.03 -13.25
C ILE A 35 -0.76 13.57 -14.54
N LEU A 36 -0.72 12.80 -15.63
CA LEU A 36 -1.30 13.19 -16.91
C LEU A 36 -2.79 13.48 -16.77
N TYR A 37 -3.52 12.61 -16.07
CA TYR A 37 -4.94 12.80 -15.81
C TYR A 37 -5.22 14.04 -14.96
N ALA A 38 -4.46 14.26 -13.88
CA ALA A 38 -4.62 15.43 -13.01
C ALA A 38 -4.24 16.75 -13.69
N ALA A 39 -3.29 16.72 -14.63
CA ALA A 39 -2.94 17.88 -15.44
C ALA A 39 -4.09 18.27 -16.40
N ALA A 40 -4.80 17.28 -16.95
CA ALA A 40 -5.97 17.50 -17.80
C ALA A 40 -7.26 17.81 -16.99
N HIS A 41 -7.33 17.38 -15.73
CA HIS A 41 -8.51 17.52 -14.88
C HIS A 41 -8.08 18.12 -13.53
N PRO A 42 -8.21 19.45 -13.35
CA PRO A 42 -7.75 20.13 -12.14
C PRO A 42 -8.37 19.48 -10.88
N LYS A 43 -7.52 18.84 -10.09
CA LYS A 43 -7.86 18.16 -8.83
C LYS A 43 -6.89 18.67 -7.77
N ARG A 44 -7.42 19.08 -6.61
CA ARG A 44 -6.57 19.54 -5.49
C ARG A 44 -5.71 18.42 -4.92
N ASP A 45 -6.29 17.22 -4.81
CA ASP A 45 -5.64 16.03 -4.28
C ASP A 45 -5.96 14.85 -5.22
N PHE A 46 -4.95 14.04 -5.58
CA PHE A 46 -5.11 12.84 -6.41
C PHE A 46 -4.31 11.67 -5.81
N PRO A 47 -4.91 10.86 -4.93
CA PRO A 47 -4.19 9.79 -4.24
C PRO A 47 -3.88 8.62 -5.19
N VAL A 48 -2.60 8.24 -5.25
CA VAL A 48 -2.12 7.14 -6.12
C VAL A 48 -1.79 5.90 -5.29
N GLY A 49 -2.38 4.77 -5.69
CA GLY A 49 -2.19 3.47 -5.04
C GLY A 49 -3.12 3.21 -3.86
N ALA A 50 -3.38 1.93 -3.58
CA ALA A 50 -4.43 1.51 -2.66
C ALA A 50 -4.25 2.04 -1.22
N SER A 51 -3.02 2.07 -0.68
CA SER A 51 -2.79 2.60 0.68
C SER A 51 -3.06 4.10 0.80
N ALA A 52 -2.92 4.88 -0.27
CA ALA A 52 -3.19 6.33 -0.21
C ALA A 52 -4.68 6.61 -0.06
N VAL A 53 -5.54 5.70 -0.54
CA VAL A 53 -6.99 5.80 -0.43
C VAL A 53 -7.50 5.13 0.85
N ILE A 54 -7.02 3.92 1.15
CA ILE A 54 -7.53 3.08 2.26
C ILE A 54 -6.88 3.44 3.59
N GLY A 55 -5.60 3.87 3.59
CA GLY A 55 -4.82 4.14 4.78
C GLY A 55 -5.49 5.15 5.73
N PRO A 56 -5.87 6.35 5.25
CA PRO A 56 -6.53 7.34 6.11
C PRO A 56 -7.85 6.85 6.72
N ILE A 57 -8.61 6.03 5.98
CA ILE A 57 -9.86 5.44 6.46
C ILE A 57 -9.57 4.40 7.54
N ALA A 58 -8.60 3.52 7.31
CA ALA A 58 -8.20 2.49 8.28
C ALA A 58 -7.68 3.10 9.57
N GLU A 59 -6.91 4.18 9.48
CA GLU A 59 -6.37 4.92 10.62
C GLU A 59 -7.48 5.59 11.46
N GLN A 60 -8.50 6.15 10.81
CA GLN A 60 -9.67 6.70 11.51
C GLN A 60 -10.53 5.64 12.19
N LEU A 61 -10.71 4.47 11.55
CA LEU A 61 -11.59 3.42 12.07
C LEU A 61 -10.92 2.53 13.12
N ALA A 62 -9.63 2.25 12.96
CA ALA A 62 -8.91 1.27 13.77
C ALA A 62 -7.41 1.62 13.93
N PRO A 63 -7.07 2.75 14.58
CA PRO A 63 -5.69 3.23 14.69
C PRO A 63 -4.78 2.17 15.35
N GLY A 64 -5.24 1.52 16.42
CA GLY A 64 -4.45 0.47 17.09
C GLY A 64 -4.22 -0.79 16.25
N ALA A 65 -5.04 -1.07 15.23
CA ALA A 65 -4.77 -2.15 14.28
C ALA A 65 -3.68 -1.75 13.29
N VAL A 66 -3.73 -0.51 12.80
CA VAL A 66 -2.70 0.08 11.93
C VAL A 66 -1.35 0.13 12.66
N ASP A 67 -1.32 0.59 13.91
CA ASP A 67 -0.10 0.64 14.73
C ASP A 67 0.50 -0.74 14.95
N ARG A 68 -0.34 -1.77 15.18
CA ARG A 68 0.12 -3.16 15.30
C ARG A 68 0.75 -3.66 14.00
N THR A 69 0.17 -3.33 12.85
CA THR A 69 0.76 -3.71 11.56
C THR A 69 2.08 -2.99 11.30
N ALA A 70 2.22 -1.73 11.71
CA ALA A 70 3.47 -0.99 11.60
C ALA A 70 4.54 -1.57 12.53
N THR A 71 4.18 -1.90 13.77
CA THR A 71 5.10 -2.51 14.76
C THR A 71 5.52 -3.92 14.37
N ALA A 72 4.75 -4.60 13.52
CA ALA A 72 5.10 -5.93 13.02
C ALA A 72 6.20 -5.91 11.94
N LEU A 73 6.50 -4.76 11.35
CA LEU A 73 7.58 -4.63 10.36
C LEU A 73 8.93 -4.80 11.05
N ARG A 74 9.77 -5.66 10.47
CA ARG A 74 11.12 -5.91 10.95
C ARG A 74 12.12 -5.12 10.11
N LEU A 75 13.33 -4.92 10.66
CA LEU A 75 14.39 -4.23 9.94
C LEU A 75 14.75 -4.97 8.64
N GLU A 76 14.69 -6.31 8.65
CA GLU A 76 14.94 -7.16 7.48
C GLU A 76 13.88 -6.96 6.36
N ASP A 77 12.71 -6.41 6.69
CA ASP A 77 11.67 -6.07 5.71
C ASP A 77 11.94 -4.72 5.03
N LEU A 78 12.82 -3.90 5.62
CA LEU A 78 13.11 -2.53 5.21
C LEU A 78 14.53 -2.34 4.71
N VAL A 79 15.43 -3.27 5.01
CA VAL A 79 16.84 -3.23 4.62
C VAL A 79 17.24 -4.57 4.01
N ASP A 80 17.91 -4.50 2.87
CA ASP A 80 18.62 -5.62 2.28
C ASP A 80 20.11 -5.54 2.64
N PHE A 81 20.49 -6.34 3.63
CA PHE A 81 21.89 -6.46 4.09
C PHE A 81 22.78 -7.28 3.15
N GLY A 82 22.19 -7.99 2.17
CA GLY A 82 22.96 -8.77 1.19
C GLY A 82 23.65 -7.92 0.14
N HIS A 83 23.29 -6.63 0.05
CA HIS A 83 23.77 -5.72 -0.97
C HIS A 83 24.25 -4.41 -0.36
N GLN A 84 25.25 -3.80 -1.01
CA GLN A 84 25.73 -2.46 -0.67
C GLN A 84 25.38 -1.46 -1.78
N PRO A 85 25.15 -0.17 -1.44
CA PRO A 85 24.94 0.88 -2.42
C PRO A 85 26.10 0.91 -3.43
N THR A 86 25.78 1.01 -4.72
CA THR A 86 26.79 0.94 -5.80
C THR A 86 27.56 2.24 -6.00
N ALA A 87 27.11 3.36 -5.42
CA ALA A 87 27.76 4.65 -5.54
C ALA A 87 27.62 5.47 -4.25
N HIS A 88 28.64 6.26 -3.92
CA HIS A 88 28.50 7.32 -2.94
C HIS A 88 27.75 8.49 -3.59
N SER A 89 26.42 8.47 -3.44
CA SER A 89 25.39 9.33 -4.08
C SER A 89 25.61 10.86 -4.13
N VAL A 90 26.69 11.38 -3.55
CA VAL A 90 27.02 12.81 -3.54
C VAL A 90 28.20 13.15 -4.46
N SER A 91 29.09 12.19 -4.74
CA SER A 91 30.34 12.43 -5.47
C SER A 91 30.46 11.67 -6.79
N GLU A 92 29.58 10.72 -7.05
CA GLU A 92 29.64 9.84 -8.22
C GLU A 92 28.34 9.97 -9.01
N VAL A 93 28.46 10.12 -10.33
CA VAL A 93 27.33 10.08 -11.25
C VAL A 93 26.86 8.63 -11.33
N PRO A 94 25.60 8.31 -10.97
CA PRO A 94 25.09 6.96 -11.11
C PRO A 94 25.04 6.56 -12.59
N ASP A 95 25.16 5.27 -12.90
CA ASP A 95 24.84 4.77 -14.25
C ASP A 95 23.39 5.15 -14.61
N GLU A 96 23.25 6.08 -15.55
CA GLU A 96 21.97 6.58 -16.02
C GLU A 96 21.36 5.62 -17.05
N GLY A 97 20.11 5.19 -16.87
CA GLY A 97 19.37 4.51 -17.93
C GLY A 97 18.29 3.51 -17.51
N GLU A 98 18.26 3.09 -16.25
CA GLU A 98 17.21 2.18 -15.76
C GLU A 98 16.10 2.97 -15.04
N GLU A 99 14.84 2.69 -15.36
CA GLU A 99 13.69 3.35 -14.69
C GLU A 99 13.20 2.61 -13.45
N ARG A 100 13.46 1.30 -13.37
CA ARG A 100 12.94 0.41 -12.31
C ARG A 100 14.01 0.05 -11.29
N SER A 101 13.58 -0.20 -10.07
CA SER A 101 14.46 -0.64 -9.00
C SER A 101 14.91 -2.09 -9.20
N ARG A 102 16.08 -2.41 -8.64
CA ARG A 102 16.57 -3.79 -8.56
C ARG A 102 15.66 -4.71 -7.73
N PHE A 103 14.80 -4.16 -6.88
CA PHE A 103 13.98 -4.90 -5.93
C PHE A 103 12.70 -5.51 -6.53
N GLY A 104 12.48 -5.37 -7.85
CA GLY A 104 11.50 -6.18 -8.58
C GLY A 104 10.59 -5.36 -9.49
N HIS A 105 9.65 -6.05 -10.14
CA HIS A 105 8.73 -5.45 -11.09
C HIS A 105 7.53 -4.87 -10.35
N GLY A 106 7.47 -3.54 -10.22
CA GLY A 106 6.29 -2.87 -9.69
C GLY A 106 5.00 -3.35 -10.37
N ARG A 107 3.91 -3.46 -9.61
CA ARG A 107 2.59 -3.79 -10.15
C ARG A 107 2.22 -2.74 -11.20
N ARG A 108 2.10 -3.16 -12.46
CA ARG A 108 1.71 -2.29 -13.58
C ARG A 108 0.26 -1.81 -13.52
N TYR A 109 -0.55 -2.41 -12.64
CA TYR A 109 -1.97 -2.08 -12.50
C TYR A 109 -2.32 -1.78 -11.05
N SER A 110 -2.88 -0.59 -10.84
CA SER A 110 -3.50 -0.16 -9.60
C SER A 110 -5.01 -0.06 -9.83
N LEU A 111 -5.79 -0.92 -9.16
CA LEU A 111 -7.26 -0.89 -9.23
C LEU A 111 -7.82 0.44 -8.73
N SER A 112 -7.21 1.02 -7.69
CA SER A 112 -7.57 2.33 -7.14
C SER A 112 -7.30 3.48 -8.10
N THR A 113 -6.18 3.44 -8.84
CA THR A 113 -5.86 4.49 -9.83
C THR A 113 -6.72 4.32 -11.07
N SER A 114 -6.89 3.09 -11.53
CA SER A 114 -7.76 2.77 -12.67
C SER A 114 -9.21 3.16 -12.42
N ALA A 115 -9.72 2.96 -11.20
CA ALA A 115 -11.05 3.40 -10.78
C ALA A 115 -11.20 4.93 -10.79
N GLN A 116 -10.17 5.69 -10.42
CA GLN A 116 -10.22 7.16 -10.41
C GLN A 116 -10.12 7.77 -11.81
N ILE A 117 -9.40 7.11 -12.72
CA ILE A 117 -9.22 7.55 -14.12
C ILE A 117 -10.38 7.09 -15.01
N HIS A 118 -10.90 5.87 -14.80
CA HIS A 118 -11.97 5.28 -15.61
C HIS A 118 -13.22 5.07 -14.75
N PRO A 119 -14.29 5.88 -14.93
CA PRO A 119 -15.48 5.83 -14.08
C PRO A 119 -16.19 4.45 -14.12
N GLY A 120 -16.10 3.72 -15.23
CA GLY A 120 -16.64 2.36 -15.34
C GLY A 120 -15.92 1.31 -14.47
N ILE A 121 -14.61 1.49 -14.23
CA ILE A 121 -13.85 0.62 -13.31
C ILE A 121 -14.13 1.03 -11.86
N ALA A 122 -14.36 2.32 -11.60
CA ALA A 122 -14.78 2.82 -10.29
C ALA A 122 -16.06 2.13 -9.82
N THR A 123 -17.06 2.00 -10.69
CA THR A 123 -18.33 1.32 -10.38
C THR A 123 -18.12 -0.14 -10.02
N VAL A 124 -17.26 -0.88 -10.74
CA VAL A 124 -16.99 -2.30 -10.45
C VAL A 124 -16.22 -2.46 -9.14
N VAL A 125 -15.21 -1.64 -8.90
CA VAL A 125 -14.42 -1.67 -7.65
C VAL A 125 -15.27 -1.30 -6.44
N THR A 126 -16.14 -0.29 -6.57
CA THR A 126 -17.04 0.13 -5.49
C THR A 126 -18.08 -0.94 -5.19
N ALA A 127 -18.68 -1.56 -6.22
CA ALA A 127 -19.63 -2.65 -6.04
C ALA A 127 -18.98 -3.88 -5.38
N ALA A 128 -17.77 -4.26 -5.81
CA ALA A 128 -17.01 -5.34 -5.21
C ALA A 128 -16.61 -5.03 -3.76
N GLY A 129 -16.20 -3.79 -3.47
CA GLY A 129 -15.87 -3.34 -2.12
C GLY A 129 -17.06 -3.39 -1.16
N LEU A 130 -18.24 -2.95 -1.60
CA LEU A 130 -19.48 -3.03 -0.82
C LEU A 130 -19.90 -4.48 -0.54
N ALA A 131 -19.73 -5.38 -1.52
CA ALA A 131 -20.01 -6.80 -1.33
C ALA A 131 -19.11 -7.43 -0.27
N VAL A 132 -17.81 -7.14 -0.28
CA VAL A 132 -16.87 -7.65 0.74
C VAL A 132 -17.16 -7.03 2.12
N ALA A 133 -17.43 -5.74 2.20
CA ALA A 133 -17.76 -5.06 3.45
C ALA A 133 -19.04 -5.61 4.09
N SER A 134 -20.09 -5.82 3.30
CA SER A 134 -21.34 -6.41 3.79
C SER A 134 -21.17 -7.85 4.29
N GLY A 135 -20.32 -8.65 3.63
CA GLY A 135 -19.96 -9.99 4.09
C GLY A 135 -19.20 -10.01 5.42
N LEU A 136 -18.27 -9.08 5.63
CA LEU A 136 -17.51 -8.96 6.88
C LEU A 136 -18.38 -8.45 8.05
N VAL A 137 -19.28 -7.49 7.79
CA VAL A 137 -20.24 -7.02 8.80
C VAL A 137 -21.22 -8.13 9.19
N MET A 138 -21.72 -8.90 8.22
CA MET A 138 -22.64 -10.01 8.50
C MET A 138 -21.96 -11.14 9.28
N THR A 139 -20.72 -11.47 8.96
CA THR A 139 -19.95 -12.48 9.72
C THR A 139 -19.59 -12.00 11.13
N ALA A 140 -19.26 -10.72 11.32
CA ALA A 140 -19.02 -10.13 12.64
C ALA A 140 -20.30 -10.11 13.50
N LEU A 141 -21.45 -9.76 12.93
CA LEU A 141 -22.75 -9.78 13.64
C LEU A 141 -23.18 -11.21 14.00
N LEU A 142 -22.95 -12.19 13.14
CA LEU A 142 -23.20 -13.60 13.43
C LEU A 142 -22.27 -14.13 14.52
N ALA A 143 -20.99 -13.76 14.50
CA ALA A 143 -20.04 -14.13 15.55
C ALA A 143 -20.42 -13.52 16.91
N ALA A 144 -20.82 -12.25 16.94
CA ALA A 144 -21.31 -11.59 18.14
C ALA A 144 -22.60 -12.23 18.69
N GLY A 145 -23.55 -12.58 17.80
CA GLY A 145 -24.79 -13.26 18.19
C GLY A 145 -24.61 -14.70 18.68
N VAL A 146 -23.56 -15.40 18.21
CA VAL A 146 -23.21 -16.75 18.69
C VAL A 146 -22.53 -16.69 20.06
N LEU A 147 -21.72 -15.67 20.32
CA LEU A 147 -21.08 -15.43 21.63
C LEU A 147 -22.11 -15.07 22.71
N ASP A 148 -23.12 -14.26 22.37
CA ASP A 148 -24.19 -13.86 23.29
C ASP A 148 -25.08 -15.04 23.73
N ARG A 149 -25.40 -15.97 22.81
CA ARG A 149 -26.17 -17.18 23.13
C ARG A 149 -25.43 -18.13 24.08
N ARG A 150 -24.10 -18.26 23.97
CA ARG A 150 -23.30 -19.10 24.87
C ARG A 150 -23.20 -18.54 26.30
N GLY A 151 -23.29 -17.22 26.47
CA GLY A 151 -23.34 -16.60 27.80
C GLY A 151 -24.65 -16.86 28.54
N ARG A 152 -25.78 -16.97 27.81
CA ARG A 152 -27.11 -17.21 28.38
C ARG A 152 -27.32 -18.63 28.91
N ASP A 153 -26.72 -19.64 28.27
CA ASP A 153 -26.84 -21.05 28.69
C ASP A 153 -25.91 -21.41 29.87
N ALA A 154 -24.89 -20.60 30.15
CA ALA A 154 -23.97 -20.79 31.27
C ALA A 154 -24.49 -20.25 32.62
N GLY A 155 -25.56 -19.44 32.61
CA GLY A 155 -26.10 -18.77 33.80
C GLY A 155 -27.31 -19.44 34.47
N SER A 156 -27.75 -20.62 34.02
CA SER A 156 -28.98 -21.28 34.51
C SER A 156 -28.74 -22.57 35.32
N ARG A 157 -27.62 -22.69 36.04
CA ARG A 157 -27.34 -23.82 36.94
C ARG A 157 -27.17 -23.35 38.38
#